data_AF-K9KEP7-F1
#
_entry.id   AF-K9KEP7-F1
#
_cell.length_a   1.000
_cell.length_b   1.000
_cell.length_c   1.000
_cell.angle_alpha   90.00
_cell.angle_beta   90.00
_cell.angle_gamma   90.00
#
_symmetry.space_group_name_H-M   'P 1'
#
loop_
_entity.id
_entity.type
_entity.pdbx_description
1 polymer ?
#
loop_
_entity_poly.entity_id
_entity_poly.type
_entity_poly.pdbx_seq_one_letter_code
_entity_poly.pdbx_strand_id
1 'polypeptide(L)'
;FFSWWNSYDKAISYLATVPKYRIQAMEIAKQQGLLRKAKEKGRNKKSKEEIRDEEENIIKNIIKSKIDIKGGYQKPQIRDLLLFQILLAPFHLCSYIVWYCRWIYNFNIKGKEYGEEERLYIIRKSMKMSKSQFDSLEDHQKETFLKRELWIKENYEVYKQEQEEELKKKLANDPRWKRYRRWMKNEGPGRLTFVDD
;
A
#
# COMPACT_ATOMS: atom_id res chain seq x y z
N PHE A 1 10.94 15.04 11.86
CA PHE A 1 11.90 14.05 11.33
C PHE A 1 12.40 13.09 12.41
N PHE A 2 13.02 13.57 13.49
CA PHE A 2 13.51 12.71 14.59
C PHE A 2 12.41 11.86 15.24
N SER A 3 11.26 12.47 15.58
CA SER A 3 10.09 11.73 16.08
C SER A 3 9.60 10.64 15.11
N TRP A 4 9.66 10.91 13.81
CA TRP A 4 9.21 9.96 12.78
C TRP A 4 10.18 8.77 12.65
N TRP A 5 11.49 9.02 12.70
CA TRP A 5 12.50 7.97 12.80
C TRP A 5 12.32 7.13 14.06
N ASN A 6 12.05 7.76 15.21
CA ASN A 6 11.79 7.03 16.45
C ASN A 6 10.55 6.13 16.33
N SER A 7 9.46 6.63 15.73
CA SER A 7 8.27 5.82 15.44
C SER A 7 8.57 4.65 14.50
N TYR A 8 9.35 4.88 13.43
CA TYR A 8 9.78 3.82 12.52
C TYR A 8 10.60 2.74 13.24
N ASP A 9 11.60 3.13 14.02
CA ASP A 9 12.44 2.17 14.76
C ASP A 9 11.64 1.42 15.84
N LYS A 10 10.66 2.07 16.48
CA LYS A 10 9.70 1.39 17.38
C LYS A 10 8.87 0.35 16.64
N ALA A 11 8.37 0.66 15.44
CA ALA A 11 7.61 -0.28 14.64
C ALA A 11 8.47 -1.48 14.22
N ILE A 12 9.71 -1.26 13.79
CA ILE A 12 10.66 -2.34 13.47
C ILE A 12 10.94 -3.22 14.69
N SER A 13 11.15 -2.59 15.85
CA SER A 13 11.41 -3.32 17.10
C SER A 13 10.20 -4.17 17.50
N TYR A 14 8.97 -3.66 17.34
CA TYR A 14 7.74 -4.42 17.55
C TYR A 14 7.60 -5.57 16.54
N LEU A 15 7.85 -5.34 15.25
CA LEU A 15 7.78 -6.40 14.24
C LEU A 15 8.78 -7.53 14.51
N ALA A 16 9.93 -7.22 15.11
CA ALA A 16 10.92 -8.22 15.50
C ALA A 16 10.49 -9.13 16.67
N THR A 17 9.51 -8.71 17.48
CA THR A 17 8.93 -9.55 18.55
C THR A 17 7.79 -10.43 18.04
N VAL A 18 7.09 -10.02 16.98
CA VAL A 18 6.00 -10.79 16.39
C VAL A 18 6.53 -12.10 15.78
N PRO A 19 6.06 -13.29 16.22
CA PRO A 19 6.61 -14.58 15.80
C PRO A 19 6.61 -14.79 14.29
N LYS A 20 5.53 -14.39 13.61
CA LYS A 20 5.38 -14.53 12.15
C LYS A 20 6.53 -13.88 11.38
N TYR A 21 6.82 -12.61 11.68
CA TYR A 21 7.87 -11.87 10.98
C TYR A 21 9.26 -12.28 11.44
N ARG A 22 9.42 -12.63 12.72
CA ARG A 22 10.68 -13.12 13.26
C ARG A 22 11.13 -14.41 12.60
N ILE A 23 10.25 -15.41 12.48
CA ILE A 23 10.57 -16.70 11.86
C ILE A 23 10.97 -16.49 10.40
N GLN A 24 10.19 -15.69 9.66
CA GLN A 24 10.51 -15.34 8.26
C GLN A 24 11.88 -14.66 8.14
N ALA A 25 12.17 -13.68 9.01
CA ALA A 25 13.44 -12.98 9.00
C ALA A 25 14.62 -13.92 9.33
N MET A 26 14.45 -14.85 10.28
CA MET A 26 15.47 -15.84 10.62
C MET A 26 15.73 -16.83 9.48
N GLU A 27 14.69 -17.26 8.78
CA GLU A 27 14.82 -18.15 7.62
C GLU A 27 15.60 -17.47 6.49
N ILE A 28 15.27 -16.21 6.19
CA ILE A 28 16.00 -15.39 5.22
C ILE A 28 17.45 -15.18 5.67
N ALA A 29 17.70 -14.92 6.96
CA ALA A 29 19.05 -14.76 7.50
C ALA A 29 19.90 -16.02 7.31
N LYS A 30 19.28 -17.20 7.51
CA LYS A 30 19.91 -18.51 7.31
C LYS A 30 20.21 -18.78 5.83
N GLN A 31 19.29 -18.44 4.93
CA GLN A 31 19.50 -18.53 3.48
C GLN A 31 20.63 -17.62 3.00
N GLN A 32 20.72 -16.42 3.55
CA GLN A 32 21.78 -15.44 3.23
C GLN A 32 23.12 -15.75 3.90
N GLY A 33 23.20 -16.78 4.74
CA GLY A 33 24.43 -17.14 5.47
C GLY A 33 24.86 -16.10 6.51
N LEU A 34 23.97 -15.18 6.90
CA LEU A 34 24.27 -14.09 7.85
C LEU A 34 24.33 -14.58 9.30
N LEU A 35 23.72 -15.72 9.59
CA LEU A 35 23.82 -16.36 10.89
C LEU A 35 25.14 -17.14 10.99
N ARG A 36 25.97 -16.80 11.98
CA ARG A 36 27.20 -17.57 12.26
C ARG A 36 26.82 -19.04 12.50
N LYS A 37 27.40 -19.94 11.70
CA LYS A 37 27.35 -21.37 12.02
C LYS A 37 28.09 -21.56 13.34
N ALA A 38 27.50 -22.30 14.27
CA ALA A 38 28.02 -22.58 15.60
C ALA A 38 29.44 -23.21 15.67
N LYS A 39 30.11 -23.44 14.52
CA LYS A 39 31.44 -24.07 14.39
C LYS A 39 32.62 -23.10 14.30
N GLU A 40 32.44 -21.79 14.21
CA GLU A 40 33.55 -20.83 14.13
C GLU A 40 34.05 -20.32 15.50
N LYS A 41 34.12 -21.24 16.47
CA LYS A 41 34.53 -20.98 17.86
C LYS A 41 36.03 -20.71 18.05
N GLY A 42 36.75 -20.36 16.98
CA GLY A 42 38.21 -20.32 16.96
C GLY A 42 38.88 -18.96 17.14
N ARG A 43 38.19 -17.82 16.91
CA ARG A 43 38.95 -16.56 16.76
C ARG A 43 38.38 -15.25 17.31
N ASN A 44 37.21 -15.19 17.94
CA ASN A 44 36.78 -13.94 18.58
C ASN A 44 35.94 -14.19 19.84
N LYS A 45 36.46 -13.70 20.98
CA LYS A 45 35.89 -13.79 22.33
C LYS A 45 34.78 -12.73 22.49
N LYS A 46 33.77 -12.75 21.61
CA LYS A 46 32.58 -11.90 21.77
C LYS A 46 31.73 -12.43 22.92
N SER A 47 31.20 -11.53 23.73
CA SER A 47 30.35 -11.91 24.86
C SER A 47 29.03 -12.56 24.36
N LYS A 48 28.39 -13.37 25.19
CA LYS A 48 27.10 -14.01 24.85
C LYS A 48 26.02 -12.96 24.54
N GLU A 49 26.13 -11.79 25.15
CA GLU A 49 25.25 -10.65 24.94
C GLU A 49 25.50 -10.00 23.58
N GLU A 50 26.76 -9.76 23.20
CA GLU A 50 27.11 -9.22 21.88
C GLU A 50 26.62 -10.12 20.74
N ILE A 51 26.71 -11.44 20.89
CA ILE A 51 26.21 -12.39 19.88
C ILE A 51 24.69 -12.26 19.72
N ARG A 52 23.97 -12.11 20.83
CA ARG A 52 22.52 -11.93 20.82
C ARG A 52 22.12 -10.61 20.16
N ASP A 53 22.84 -9.53 20.47
CA ASP A 53 22.58 -8.20 19.89
C ASP A 53 22.86 -8.18 18.39
N GLU A 54 23.90 -8.89 17.93
CA GLU A 54 24.19 -9.10 16.51
C GLU A 54 23.05 -9.82 15.79
N GLU A 55 22.54 -10.91 16.37
CA GLU A 55 21.40 -11.64 15.82
C GLU A 55 20.13 -10.77 15.76
N GLU A 56 19.85 -10.01 16.82
CA GLU A 56 18.72 -9.09 16.85
C GLU A 56 18.85 -7.98 15.80
N ASN A 57 20.05 -7.44 15.59
CA ASN A 57 20.31 -6.45 14.55
C ASN A 57 20.15 -7.03 13.14
N ILE A 58 20.58 -8.27 12.90
CA ILE A 58 20.37 -8.96 11.62
C ILE A 58 18.87 -9.11 11.35
N ILE A 59 18.09 -9.56 12.34
CA ILE A 59 16.64 -9.72 12.22
C ILE A 59 15.98 -8.36 11.91
N LYS A 60 16.31 -7.30 12.65
CA LYS A 60 15.79 -5.95 12.40
C LYS A 60 16.14 -5.44 11.00
N ASN A 61 17.37 -5.70 10.52
CA ASN A 61 17.79 -5.29 9.18
C ASN A 61 17.03 -6.00 8.07
N ILE A 62 16.77 -7.31 8.23
CA ILE A 62 15.96 -8.06 7.26
C ILE A 62 14.52 -7.55 7.24
N ILE A 63 13.94 -7.27 8.41
CA ILE A 63 12.61 -6.65 8.53
C ILE A 63 12.59 -5.28 7.83
N LYS A 64 13.61 -4.43 8.06
CA LYS A 64 13.75 -3.12 7.38
C LYS A 64 13.82 -3.23 5.85
N SER A 65 14.40 -4.31 5.33
CA SER A 65 14.57 -4.53 3.89
C SER A 65 13.35 -5.17 3.22
N LYS A 66 12.68 -6.11 3.91
CA LYS A 66 11.66 -6.98 3.30
C LYS A 66 10.24 -6.53 3.58
N ILE A 67 10.01 -5.74 4.63
CA ILE A 67 8.67 -5.29 5.01
C ILE A 67 8.50 -3.83 4.61
N ASP A 68 7.57 -3.58 3.69
CA ASP A 68 7.09 -2.24 3.35
C ASP A 68 6.06 -1.79 4.39
N ILE A 69 6.51 -0.99 5.36
CA ILE A 69 5.63 -0.44 6.40
C ILE A 69 4.91 0.77 5.82
N LYS A 70 3.59 0.65 5.64
CA LYS A 70 2.73 1.73 5.14
C LYS A 70 2.11 2.54 6.27
N GLY A 71 1.84 3.83 6.02
CA GLY A 71 1.16 4.72 6.95
C GLY A 71 2.12 5.48 7.88
N GLY A 72 1.66 5.83 9.09
CA GLY A 72 2.41 6.70 10.03
C GLY A 72 3.76 6.16 10.51
N TYR A 73 4.04 4.88 10.28
CA TYR A 73 5.31 4.21 10.60
C TYR A 73 6.17 3.92 9.37
N GLN A 74 5.92 4.60 8.25
CA GLN A 74 6.74 4.46 7.05
C GLN A 74 8.16 4.99 7.28
N LYS A 75 9.13 4.44 6.53
CA LYS A 75 10.51 4.94 6.52
C LYS A 75 10.51 6.42 6.10
N PRO A 76 10.97 7.34 6.96
CA PRO A 76 10.92 8.76 6.66
C PRO A 76 11.86 9.10 5.50
N GLN A 77 11.36 9.77 4.46
CA GLN A 77 12.18 10.32 3.38
C GLN A 77 12.36 11.82 3.57
N ILE A 78 13.51 12.36 3.16
CA ILE A 78 13.81 13.79 3.29
C ILE A 78 12.87 14.64 2.42
N ARG A 79 12.42 14.08 1.29
CA ARG A 79 11.45 14.71 0.37
C ARG A 79 10.06 14.88 1.00
N ASP A 80 9.76 14.10 2.04
CA ASP A 80 8.47 14.15 2.74
C ASP A 80 8.44 15.21 3.85
N LEU A 81 9.55 15.93 4.09
CA LEU A 81 9.51 17.09 4.97
C LEU A 81 8.72 18.22 4.30
N LEU A 82 7.79 18.82 5.05
CA LEU A 82 6.96 19.94 4.62
C LEU A 82 7.77 21.08 3.99
N LEU A 83 8.97 21.36 4.51
CA LEU A 83 9.86 22.38 3.95
C LEU A 83 10.22 22.12 2.49
N PHE A 84 10.63 20.88 2.17
CA PHE A 84 10.97 20.50 0.80
C PHE A 84 9.73 20.45 -0.08
N GLN A 85 8.58 20.03 0.47
CA GLN A 85 7.32 20.07 -0.27
C GLN A 85 6.90 21.49 -0.63
N ILE A 86 7.01 22.46 0.28
CA ILE A 86 6.68 23.87 0.02
C ILE A 86 7.65 24.46 -1.01
N LEU A 87 8.94 24.13 -0.93
CA LEU A 87 9.94 24.63 -1.86
C LEU A 87 9.76 24.04 -3.28
N LEU A 88 9.39 22.76 -3.39
CA LEU A 88 9.18 22.08 -4.68
C LEU A 88 7.77 22.27 -5.24
N ALA A 89 6.78 22.60 -4.40
CA ALA A 89 5.39 22.83 -4.81
C ALA A 89 5.23 23.83 -5.97
N PRO A 90 5.86 25.03 -5.98
CA PRO A 90 5.72 25.95 -7.10
C PRO A 90 6.29 25.37 -8.40
N PHE A 91 7.39 24.63 -8.32
CA PHE A 91 7.97 23.97 -9.49
C PHE A 91 7.03 22.90 -10.08
N HIS A 92 6.46 22.05 -9.22
CA HIS A 92 5.49 21.05 -9.65
C HIS A 92 4.20 21.68 -10.18
N LEU A 93 3.75 22.78 -9.57
CA LEU A 93 2.57 23.52 -10.01
C LEU A 93 2.77 24.14 -11.39
N CYS A 94 3.89 24.84 -11.62
CA CYS A 94 4.21 25.40 -12.94
C CYS A 94 4.30 24.30 -14.01
N SER A 95 4.98 23.20 -13.70
CA SER A 95 5.08 22.05 -14.61
C SER A 95 3.69 21.48 -14.95
N TYR A 96 2.81 21.38 -13.95
CA TYR A 96 1.44 20.92 -14.14
C TYR A 96 0.60 21.89 -14.98
N ILE A 97 0.73 23.21 -14.76
CA ILE A 97 0.04 24.24 -15.56
C ILE A 97 0.48 24.15 -17.02
N VAL A 98 1.78 24.06 -17.29
CA VAL A 98 2.30 23.92 -18.66
C VAL A 98 1.76 22.66 -19.33
N TRP A 99 1.79 21.53 -18.62
CA TRP A 99 1.21 20.28 -19.11
C TRP A 99 -0.29 20.42 -19.41
N TYR A 100 -1.05 21.08 -18.53
CA TYR A 100 -2.49 21.27 -18.68
C TYR A 100 -2.83 22.20 -19.84
N CYS A 101 -2.10 23.31 -20.02
CA CYS A 101 -2.25 24.18 -21.18
C CYS A 101 -1.97 23.43 -22.49
N ARG A 102 -0.90 22.61 -22.51
CA ARG A 102 -0.59 21.75 -23.66
C ARG A 102 -1.70 20.72 -23.92
N TRP A 103 -2.28 20.15 -22.87
CA TRP A 103 -3.41 19.23 -22.97
C TRP A 103 -4.62 19.90 -23.60
N ILE A 104 -5.05 21.06 -23.08
CA ILE A 104 -6.18 21.83 -23.63
C ILE A 104 -5.93 22.17 -25.10
N TYR A 105 -4.74 22.65 -25.43
CA TYR A 105 -4.41 23.02 -26.80
C TYR A 105 -4.49 21.81 -27.76
N ASN A 106 -3.96 20.66 -27.36
CA ASN A 106 -3.95 19.48 -28.22
C ASN A 106 -5.32 18.81 -28.37
N PHE A 107 -6.09 18.71 -27.30
CA PHE A 107 -7.32 17.92 -27.29
C PHE A 107 -8.59 18.76 -27.46
N ASN A 108 -8.63 19.98 -26.92
CA ASN A 108 -9.81 20.84 -27.03
C ASN A 108 -9.76 21.74 -28.27
N ILE A 109 -8.58 22.32 -28.58
CA ILE A 109 -8.44 23.23 -29.72
C ILE A 109 -8.09 22.47 -31.01
N LYS A 110 -7.10 21.58 -30.96
CA LYS A 110 -6.68 20.80 -32.15
C LYS A 110 -7.51 19.55 -32.42
N GLY A 111 -8.36 19.12 -31.47
CA GLY A 111 -9.22 17.95 -31.65
C GLY A 111 -8.46 16.65 -31.95
N LYS A 112 -7.22 16.51 -31.48
CA LYS A 112 -6.44 15.27 -31.70
C LYS A 112 -7.11 14.10 -30.99
N GLU A 113 -7.05 12.92 -31.59
CA GLU A 113 -7.48 11.69 -30.92
C GLU A 113 -6.60 11.43 -29.69
N TYR A 114 -7.21 10.95 -28.61
CA TYR A 114 -6.48 10.55 -27.42
C TYR A 114 -5.60 9.35 -27.74
N GLY A 115 -4.30 9.46 -27.45
CA GLY A 115 -3.42 8.30 -27.42
C GLY A 115 -3.73 7.38 -26.24
N GLU A 116 -3.02 6.27 -26.18
CA GLU A 116 -3.22 5.28 -25.13
C GLU A 116 -2.94 5.84 -23.73
N GLU A 117 -1.84 6.60 -23.57
CA GLU A 117 -1.48 7.22 -22.31
C GLU A 117 -2.54 8.22 -21.83
N GLU A 118 -3.11 9.00 -22.76
CA GLU A 118 -4.14 9.98 -22.44
C GLU A 118 -5.46 9.31 -22.05
N ARG A 119 -5.83 8.22 -22.74
CA ARG A 119 -6.99 7.39 -22.39
C ARG A 119 -6.82 6.81 -20.99
N LEU A 120 -5.65 6.23 -20.67
CA LEU A 120 -5.35 5.71 -19.34
C LEU A 120 -5.40 6.80 -18.26
N TYR A 121 -4.90 8.01 -18.56
CA TYR A 121 -4.99 9.14 -17.64
C TYR A 121 -6.45 9.50 -17.33
N ILE A 122 -7.32 9.56 -18.34
CA ILE A 122 -8.75 9.85 -18.18
C ILE A 122 -9.44 8.74 -17.38
N ILE A 123 -9.21 7.47 -17.72
CA ILE A 123 -9.74 6.31 -17.01
C ILE A 123 -9.40 6.39 -15.52
N ARG A 124 -8.11 6.59 -15.19
CA ARG A 124 -7.66 6.75 -13.81
C ARG A 124 -8.39 7.89 -13.09
N LYS A 125 -8.58 9.02 -13.79
CA LYS A 125 -9.27 10.19 -13.25
C LYS A 125 -10.76 9.89 -12.98
N SER A 126 -11.44 9.21 -13.89
CA SER A 126 -12.83 8.76 -13.72
C SER A 126 -12.99 7.80 -12.53
N MET A 127 -12.02 6.90 -12.35
CA MET A 127 -11.97 5.94 -11.24
C MET A 127 -11.60 6.56 -9.88
N LYS A 128 -11.17 7.82 -9.83
CA LYS A 128 -10.69 8.51 -8.61
C LYS A 128 -9.55 7.77 -7.89
N MET A 129 -8.70 7.07 -8.65
CA MET A 129 -7.55 6.35 -8.10
C MET A 129 -6.28 7.20 -8.10
N SER A 130 -5.42 7.00 -7.09
CA SER A 130 -4.09 7.59 -7.10
C SER A 130 -3.24 6.99 -8.22
N LYS A 131 -2.18 7.69 -8.63
CA LYS A 131 -1.24 7.16 -9.63
C LYS A 131 -0.63 5.83 -9.18
N SER A 132 -0.18 5.74 -7.92
CA SER A 132 0.41 4.51 -7.38
C SER A 132 -0.57 3.33 -7.33
N GLN A 133 -1.84 3.58 -7.00
CA GLN A 133 -2.87 2.54 -7.01
C GLN A 133 -3.11 2.03 -8.44
N PHE A 134 -3.20 2.94 -9.41
CA PHE A 134 -3.42 2.58 -10.80
C PHE A 134 -2.21 1.87 -11.42
N ASP A 135 -0.99 2.32 -11.11
CA ASP A 135 0.25 1.71 -11.60
C ASP A 135 0.42 0.28 -11.06
N SER A 136 -0.09 0.01 -9.84
CA SER A 136 -0.08 -1.33 -9.23
C SER A 136 -1.10 -2.32 -9.82
N LEU A 137 -2.01 -1.87 -10.69
CA LEU A 137 -2.94 -2.75 -11.39
C LEU A 137 -2.19 -3.58 -12.44
N GLU A 138 -2.65 -4.82 -12.64
CA GLU A 138 -2.15 -5.71 -13.68
C GLU A 138 -2.40 -5.12 -15.08
N ASP A 139 -1.46 -5.34 -15.99
CA ASP A 139 -1.55 -4.76 -17.34
C ASP A 139 -2.74 -5.28 -18.13
N HIS A 140 -3.15 -6.55 -17.91
CA HIS A 140 -4.38 -7.11 -18.47
C HIS A 140 -5.64 -6.33 -18.03
N GLN A 141 -5.66 -5.83 -16.78
CA GLN A 141 -6.79 -5.01 -16.31
C GLN A 141 -6.81 -3.65 -17.02
N LYS A 142 -5.64 -3.03 -17.20
CA LYS A 142 -5.50 -1.76 -17.95
C LYS A 142 -5.94 -1.93 -19.41
N GLU A 143 -5.54 -3.02 -20.06
CA GLU A 143 -6.02 -3.36 -21.40
C GLU A 143 -7.53 -3.55 -21.45
N THR A 144 -8.13 -4.19 -20.45
CA THR A 144 -9.59 -4.37 -20.39
C THR A 144 -10.30 -3.03 -20.29
N PHE A 145 -9.75 -2.07 -19.53
CA PHE A 145 -10.30 -0.72 -19.43
C PHE A 145 -10.20 0.05 -20.75
N LEU A 146 -9.11 -0.14 -21.50
CA LEU A 146 -8.95 0.43 -22.83
C LEU A 146 -9.92 -0.21 -23.84
N LYS A 147 -10.06 -1.54 -23.84
CA LYS A 147 -11.00 -2.26 -24.72
C LYS A 147 -12.46 -1.87 -24.48
N ARG A 148 -12.83 -1.58 -23.23
CA ARG A 148 -14.17 -1.11 -22.84
C ARG A 148 -14.38 0.39 -22.99
N GLU A 149 -13.36 1.11 -23.49
CA GLU A 149 -13.40 2.54 -23.70
C GLU A 149 -13.84 3.35 -22.47
N LEU A 150 -13.35 2.98 -21.29
CA LEU A 150 -13.76 3.59 -20.02
C LEU A 150 -13.32 5.06 -19.87
N TRP A 151 -12.62 5.62 -20.85
CA TRP A 151 -12.38 7.05 -20.92
C TRP A 151 -13.64 7.85 -21.32
N ILE A 152 -14.64 7.17 -21.91
CA ILE A 152 -15.96 7.71 -22.20
C ILE A 152 -16.81 7.60 -20.92
N LYS A 153 -17.47 8.70 -20.54
CA LYS A 153 -18.15 8.81 -19.25
C LYS A 153 -19.32 7.82 -19.14
N GLU A 154 -20.07 7.66 -20.23
CA GLU A 154 -21.22 6.78 -20.32
C GLU A 154 -20.81 5.32 -20.12
N ASN A 155 -19.75 4.88 -20.80
CA ASN A 155 -19.20 3.52 -20.65
C ASN A 155 -18.68 3.28 -19.24
N TYR A 156 -18.04 4.28 -18.63
CA TYR A 156 -17.58 4.19 -17.25
C TYR A 156 -18.74 4.07 -16.26
N GLU A 157 -19.85 4.80 -16.45
CA GLU A 157 -21.02 4.70 -15.58
C GLU A 157 -21.65 3.31 -15.62
N VAL A 158 -21.78 2.72 -16.82
CA VAL A 158 -22.26 1.34 -16.98
C VAL A 158 -21.31 0.36 -16.28
N TYR A 159 -20.00 0.47 -16.52
CA TYR A 159 -19.01 -0.37 -15.86
C TYR A 159 -19.05 -0.27 -14.34
N LYS A 160 -19.21 0.95 -13.82
CA LYS A 160 -19.32 1.19 -12.37
C LYS A 160 -20.55 0.49 -11.78
N GLN A 161 -21.69 0.55 -12.47
CA GLN A 161 -22.91 -0.15 -12.05
C GLN A 161 -22.71 -1.67 -12.04
N GLU A 162 -22.09 -2.23 -13.09
CA GLU A 162 -21.76 -3.67 -13.15
C GLU A 162 -20.89 -4.10 -11.96
N GLN A 163 -19.85 -3.33 -11.64
CA GLN A 163 -18.96 -3.63 -10.52
C GLN A 163 -19.66 -3.52 -9.16
N GLU A 164 -20.54 -2.52 -8.98
CA GLU A 164 -21.35 -2.39 -7.77
C GLU A 164 -22.33 -3.56 -7.61
N GLU A 165 -22.96 -4.01 -8.70
CA GLU A 165 -23.84 -5.18 -8.68
C GLU A 165 -23.09 -6.47 -8.41
N GLU A 166 -21.92 -6.67 -9.01
CA GLU A 166 -21.08 -7.84 -8.77
C GLU A 166 -20.63 -7.88 -7.31
N LEU A 167 -20.23 -6.74 -6.74
CA LEU A 167 -19.89 -6.62 -5.32
C LEU A 167 -21.10 -6.93 -4.43
N LYS A 168 -22.28 -6.40 -4.76
CA LYS A 168 -23.53 -6.71 -4.02
C LYS A 168 -23.87 -8.20 -4.09
N LYS A 169 -23.71 -8.86 -5.24
CA LYS A 169 -23.92 -10.30 -5.41
C LYS A 169 -22.92 -11.11 -4.59
N LYS A 170 -21.62 -10.74 -4.61
CA LYS A 170 -20.58 -11.38 -3.79
C LYS A 170 -20.88 -11.24 -2.29
N LEU A 171 -21.22 -10.04 -1.82
CA LEU A 171 -21.62 -9.80 -0.44
C LEU A 171 -22.89 -10.55 -0.07
N ALA A 172 -23.89 -10.58 -0.96
CA ALA A 172 -25.12 -11.32 -0.74
C ALA A 172 -24.85 -12.81 -0.59
N ASN A 173 -23.87 -13.37 -1.31
CA ASN A 173 -23.48 -14.77 -1.25
C ASN A 173 -22.54 -15.12 -0.09
N ASP A 174 -21.79 -14.16 0.45
CA ASP A 174 -20.84 -14.38 1.55
C ASP A 174 -21.55 -14.88 2.83
N PRO A 175 -21.26 -16.12 3.31
CA PRO A 175 -21.83 -16.66 4.54
C PRO A 175 -21.53 -15.82 5.79
N ARG A 176 -20.36 -15.16 5.85
CA ARG A 176 -19.99 -14.27 6.98
C ARG A 176 -20.89 -13.04 6.99
N TRP A 177 -21.08 -12.41 5.83
CA TRP A 177 -21.97 -11.27 5.71
C TRP A 177 -23.44 -11.64 5.99
N LYS A 178 -23.91 -12.81 5.53
CA LYS A 178 -25.24 -13.34 5.88
C LYS A 178 -25.40 -13.55 7.39
N ARG A 179 -24.35 -14.03 8.08
CA ARG A 179 -24.36 -14.23 9.55
C ARG A 179 -24.38 -12.89 10.27
N TYR A 180 -23.50 -11.95 9.87
CA TYR A 180 -23.43 -10.62 10.44
C TYR A 180 -24.75 -9.84 10.28
N ARG A 181 -25.39 -9.90 9.11
CA ARG A 181 -26.72 -9.29 8.90
C ARG A 181 -27.80 -9.88 9.81
N ARG A 182 -27.80 -11.21 10.03
CA ARG A 182 -28.72 -11.87 10.97
C ARG A 182 -28.47 -11.43 12.42
N TRP A 183 -27.21 -11.37 12.83
CA TRP A 183 -26.82 -10.86 14.14
C TRP A 183 -27.24 -9.40 14.34
N MET A 184 -26.98 -8.51 13.37
CA MET A 184 -27.42 -7.11 13.42
C MET A 184 -28.95 -6.96 13.58
N LYS A 185 -29.73 -7.87 12.97
CA LYS A 185 -31.20 -7.87 13.06
C LYS A 185 -31.73 -8.43 14.40
N ASN A 186 -31.06 -9.43 14.97
CA ASN A 186 -31.56 -10.18 16.13
C ASN A 186 -30.90 -9.77 17.47
N GLU A 187 -29.61 -9.44 17.45
CA GLU A 187 -28.72 -9.32 18.61
C GLU A 187 -27.83 -8.07 18.57
N GLY A 188 -28.16 -7.09 17.72
CA GLY A 188 -27.34 -5.92 17.48
C GLY A 188 -26.90 -5.16 18.75
N PRO A 189 -25.90 -4.27 18.64
CA PRO A 189 -25.12 -3.70 19.76
C PRO A 189 -25.90 -2.85 20.79
N GLY A 190 -27.23 -2.72 20.63
CA GLY A 190 -28.12 -2.03 21.57
C GLY A 190 -29.01 -2.95 22.41
N ARG A 191 -28.86 -4.28 22.33
CA ARG A 191 -29.65 -5.19 23.17
C ARG A 191 -29.02 -5.27 24.58
N LEU A 192 -29.66 -4.66 25.57
CA LEU A 192 -29.47 -5.04 26.98
C LEU A 192 -30.02 -6.46 27.15
N THR A 193 -29.17 -7.47 27.00
CA THR A 193 -29.49 -8.80 27.51
C THR A 193 -29.26 -8.75 29.00
N PHE A 194 -30.34 -8.83 29.80
CA PHE A 194 -30.20 -9.29 31.17
C PHE A 194 -29.62 -10.71 31.08
N VAL A 195 -28.41 -10.87 31.60
CA VAL A 195 -27.83 -12.18 31.83
C VAL A 195 -28.57 -12.68 33.06
N ASP A 196 -29.53 -13.57 32.88
CA ASP A 196 -30.12 -14.29 34.01
C ASP A 196 -29.05 -15.29 34.49
N ASP A 197 -28.63 -15.13 35.74
CA ASP A 197 -27.65 -15.97 36.46
C ASP A 197 -28.01 -17.46 36.48
#